data_AF-A0A0N4UW36-F1
#
_entry.id   AF-A0A0N4UW36-F1
#
_cell.length_a   1.000
_cell.length_b   1.000
_cell.length_c   1.000
_cell.angle_alpha   90.00
_cell.angle_beta   90.00
_cell.angle_gamma   90.00
#
_symmetry.space_group_name_H-M   'P 1'
#
loop_
_entity.id
_entity.type
_entity.pdbx_description
1 polymer ?
#
loop_
_entity_poly.entity_id
_entity_poly.type
_entity_poly.pdbx_seq_one_letter_code
_entity_poly.pdbx_strand_id
1 'polypeptide(L)'
;MLRAIEDFNYFVGEIEWCRTKCAKILDTKKFKEMSLDDEELFGIEYMYGNAQRALCLFRCKSDRFTAERPPLTNPSVMDEFQNRKPYQYLQFCYWKVNDLVLATQSAYTYLIANPTDSDALENVAFYMEQKNFKDSMLVDAMRKPYEEKYMRGVAAYNEMDFQNCIKDLESAINEFYEEEQRCRRMCEDKLDWDVFEGANPELTIVLTSIYTSVLRCKNSCAKKLSFVNGHDEGNFLSKSYEYLHVCQYNLKRGRDACQSVASSILLDPDNPMMRQNKHFYMKLYGDEKLFEPLPHVVKFYKRDLMENHFLDFVDQRFKYENGELPPERKEDRTAMITDVPTDDHFDYRQLDQELLNEAECGALSVATIFASQKMTQFHLVKELQTRLEQRYGVQSTFVKLSCSKIDENSNCKHRLIIISLDRLRCGRFLSTVDIGECFAMFCV
;
A
#
# COMPACT_ATOMS: atom_id res chain seq x y z
N MET A 1 -13.95 19.94 -21.95
CA MET A 1 -13.30 19.13 -20.91
C MET A 1 -13.99 19.19 -19.55
N LEU A 2 -14.22 20.36 -18.94
CA LEU A 2 -14.84 20.43 -17.59
C LEU A 2 -16.18 19.69 -17.46
N ARG A 3 -17.09 19.85 -18.43
CA ARG A 3 -18.36 19.08 -18.47
C ARG A 3 -18.14 17.57 -18.53
N ALA A 4 -17.12 17.10 -19.24
CA ALA A 4 -16.80 15.68 -19.31
C ALA A 4 -16.29 15.14 -17.96
N ILE A 5 -15.54 15.94 -17.20
CA ILE A 5 -15.15 15.62 -15.82
C ILE A 5 -16.36 15.57 -14.90
N GLU A 6 -17.28 16.54 -15.02
CA GLU A 6 -18.52 16.53 -14.25
C GLU A 6 -19.36 15.28 -14.53
N ASP A 7 -19.60 14.96 -15.81
CA ASP A 7 -20.39 13.79 -16.21
C ASP A 7 -19.69 12.48 -15.82
N PHE A 8 -18.35 12.41 -15.87
CA PHE A 8 -17.59 11.26 -15.38
C PHE A 8 -17.71 11.09 -13.86
N ASN A 9 -17.56 12.17 -13.10
CA ASN A 9 -17.70 12.15 -11.64
C ASN A 9 -19.13 11.75 -11.22
N TYR A 10 -20.13 12.23 -11.95
CA TYR A 10 -21.51 11.78 -11.79
C TYR A 10 -21.64 10.29 -12.04
N PHE A 11 -21.12 9.78 -13.17
CA PHE A 11 -21.16 8.36 -13.50
C PHE A 11 -20.54 7.50 -12.39
N VAL A 12 -19.31 7.82 -11.96
CA VAL A 12 -18.62 7.09 -10.89
C VAL A 12 -19.41 7.14 -9.59
N GLY A 13 -19.93 8.32 -9.22
CA GLY A 13 -20.72 8.52 -8.00
C GLY A 13 -22.01 7.70 -7.99
N GLU A 14 -22.76 7.67 -9.09
CA GLU A 14 -24.00 6.90 -9.19
C GLU A 14 -23.75 5.39 -9.21
N ILE A 15 -22.68 4.92 -9.86
CA ILE A 15 -22.25 3.52 -9.80
C ILE A 15 -21.92 3.11 -8.37
N GLU A 16 -21.10 3.89 -7.68
CA GLU A 16 -20.74 3.64 -6.29
C GLU A 16 -21.98 3.63 -5.40
N TRP A 17 -22.88 4.59 -5.56
CA TRP A 17 -24.11 4.68 -4.78
C TRP A 17 -24.98 3.44 -4.96
N CYS A 18 -25.20 3.03 -6.22
CA CYS A 18 -25.97 1.83 -6.51
C CYS A 18 -25.35 0.58 -5.90
N ARG A 19 -24.03 0.40 -6.02
CA ARG A 19 -23.33 -0.75 -5.44
C ARG A 19 -23.40 -0.75 -3.92
N THR A 20 -23.24 0.41 -3.28
CA THR A 20 -23.32 0.56 -1.82
C THR A 20 -24.73 0.28 -1.30
N LYS A 21 -25.76 0.83 -1.95
CA LYS A 21 -27.16 0.59 -1.62
C LYS A 21 -27.51 -0.90 -1.73
N CYS A 22 -27.16 -1.54 -2.85
CA CYS A 22 -27.55 -2.92 -3.11
C CYS A 22 -26.71 -3.96 -2.35
N ALA A 23 -25.48 -3.63 -1.91
CA ALA A 23 -24.69 -4.52 -1.06
C ALA A 23 -25.39 -4.83 0.28
N LYS A 24 -26.19 -3.89 0.80
CA LYS A 24 -26.93 -4.05 2.07
C LYS A 24 -28.03 -5.12 2.02
N ILE A 25 -28.45 -5.55 0.83
CA ILE A 25 -29.48 -6.60 0.66
C ILE A 25 -28.97 -7.95 1.17
N LEU A 26 -27.67 -8.24 1.03
CA LEU A 26 -27.08 -9.49 1.52
C LEU A 26 -26.83 -9.46 3.05
N ASP A 27 -26.87 -8.28 3.68
CA ASP A 27 -26.60 -8.10 5.11
C ASP A 27 -27.83 -8.35 6.01
N THR A 28 -28.99 -8.64 5.41
CA THR A 28 -30.21 -8.96 6.17
C THR A 28 -30.11 -10.38 6.74
N LYS A 29 -29.57 -10.50 7.97
CA LYS A 29 -29.59 -11.62 8.97
C LYS A 29 -29.63 -13.10 8.53
N LYS A 30 -30.39 -13.49 7.51
CA LYS A 30 -30.58 -14.86 7.02
C LYS A 30 -29.29 -15.57 6.60
N PHE A 31 -28.36 -14.87 5.95
CA PHE A 31 -27.08 -15.46 5.52
C PHE A 31 -26.18 -15.97 6.66
N LYS A 32 -26.31 -15.40 7.88
CA LYS A 32 -25.49 -15.80 9.04
C LYS A 32 -26.09 -16.97 9.82
N GLU A 33 -27.35 -17.30 9.57
CA GLU A 33 -28.11 -18.36 10.27
C GLU A 33 -28.26 -19.61 9.40
N MET A 34 -27.70 -19.60 8.18
CA MET A 34 -27.79 -20.68 7.20
C MET A 34 -26.93 -21.88 7.65
N SER A 35 -27.55 -23.05 7.75
CA SER A 35 -26.85 -24.31 8.05
C SER A 35 -25.90 -24.66 6.91
N LEU A 36 -24.66 -25.02 7.28
CA LEU A 36 -23.60 -25.48 6.38
C LEU A 36 -23.73 -26.98 6.07
N ASP A 37 -24.75 -27.66 6.59
CA ASP A 37 -24.84 -29.13 6.58
C ASP A 37 -25.30 -29.69 5.23
N ASP A 38 -25.83 -28.83 4.34
CA ASP A 38 -26.27 -29.17 2.98
C ASP A 38 -25.73 -28.15 1.96
N GLU A 39 -24.71 -28.57 1.19
CA GLU A 39 -24.01 -27.75 0.20
C GLU A 39 -24.93 -27.27 -0.94
N GLU A 40 -25.90 -28.09 -1.35
CA GLU A 40 -26.80 -27.77 -2.46
C GLU A 40 -27.81 -26.71 -2.05
N LEU A 41 -28.42 -26.86 -0.86
CA LEU A 41 -29.34 -25.86 -0.31
C LEU A 41 -28.63 -24.53 -0.02
N PHE A 42 -27.41 -24.57 0.52
CA PHE A 42 -26.59 -23.38 0.72
C PHE A 42 -26.31 -22.66 -0.61
N GLY A 43 -25.96 -23.41 -1.66
CA GLY A 43 -25.74 -22.86 -2.99
C GLY A 43 -26.97 -22.15 -3.56
N ILE A 44 -28.16 -22.74 -3.43
CA ILE A 44 -29.43 -22.15 -3.90
C ILE A 44 -29.76 -20.86 -3.14
N GLU A 45 -29.66 -20.86 -1.81
CA GLU A 45 -29.94 -19.67 -1.00
C GLU A 45 -28.94 -18.53 -1.30
N TYR A 46 -27.66 -18.87 -1.47
CA TYR A 46 -26.64 -17.92 -1.90
C TYR A 46 -26.95 -17.29 -3.25
N MET A 47 -27.30 -18.11 -4.23
CA MET A 47 -27.64 -17.62 -5.58
C MET A 47 -28.94 -16.81 -5.58
N TYR A 48 -29.93 -17.15 -4.75
CA TYR A 48 -31.15 -16.34 -4.59
C TYR A 48 -30.84 -14.94 -4.05
N GLY A 49 -29.98 -14.83 -3.02
CA GLY A 49 -29.52 -13.54 -2.52
C GLY A 49 -28.77 -12.72 -3.58
N ASN A 50 -27.92 -13.37 -4.38
CA ASN A 50 -27.25 -12.71 -5.50
C ASN A 50 -28.24 -12.22 -6.57
N ALA A 51 -29.29 -12.99 -6.88
CA ALA A 51 -30.34 -12.57 -7.81
C ALA A 51 -31.09 -11.33 -7.30
N GLN A 52 -31.38 -11.26 -6.00
CA GLN A 52 -31.99 -10.06 -5.38
C GLN A 52 -31.07 -8.84 -5.47
N ARG A 53 -29.78 -9.01 -5.18
CA ARG A 53 -28.78 -7.95 -5.34
C ARG A 53 -28.66 -7.50 -6.79
N ALA A 54 -28.66 -8.42 -7.75
CA ALA A 54 -28.61 -8.12 -9.17
C ALA A 54 -29.84 -7.32 -9.61
N LEU A 55 -31.04 -7.74 -9.20
CA LEU A 55 -32.29 -7.00 -9.48
C LEU A 55 -32.26 -5.58 -8.91
N CYS A 56 -31.73 -5.39 -7.71
CA CYS A 56 -31.51 -4.06 -7.14
C CYS A 56 -30.59 -3.22 -8.01
N LEU A 57 -29.46 -3.78 -8.47
CA LEU A 57 -28.50 -3.07 -9.30
C LEU A 57 -29.11 -2.67 -10.65
N PHE A 58 -29.86 -3.57 -11.30
CA PHE A 58 -30.55 -3.25 -12.56
C PHE A 58 -31.52 -2.09 -12.39
N ARG A 59 -32.40 -2.15 -11.38
CA ARG A 59 -33.35 -1.06 -11.09
C ARG A 59 -32.63 0.24 -10.76
N CYS A 60 -31.64 0.17 -9.88
CA CYS A 60 -30.88 1.33 -9.46
C CYS A 60 -30.19 2.02 -10.64
N LYS A 61 -29.48 1.27 -11.49
CA LYS A 61 -28.81 1.85 -12.65
C LYS A 61 -29.81 2.39 -13.68
N SER A 62 -30.94 1.72 -13.88
CA SER A 62 -32.02 2.21 -14.75
C SER A 62 -32.64 3.52 -14.25
N ASP A 63 -32.73 3.70 -12.93
CA ASP A 63 -33.27 4.93 -12.34
C ASP A 63 -32.24 6.08 -12.38
N ARG A 64 -30.94 5.76 -12.25
CA ARG A 64 -29.87 6.76 -12.17
C ARG A 64 -29.38 7.24 -13.53
N PHE A 65 -29.33 6.37 -14.55
CA PHE A 65 -28.82 6.74 -15.87
C PHE A 65 -29.97 7.03 -16.82
N THR A 66 -30.05 8.28 -17.30
CA THR A 66 -31.10 8.78 -18.19
C THR A 66 -30.58 8.98 -19.61
N ALA A 67 -31.45 9.37 -20.55
CA ALA A 67 -31.02 9.75 -21.89
C ALA A 67 -30.07 10.95 -21.91
N GLU A 68 -30.17 11.85 -20.93
CA GLU A 68 -29.29 13.03 -20.81
C GLU A 68 -27.94 12.70 -20.15
N ARG A 69 -27.91 11.71 -19.25
CA ARG A 69 -26.70 11.19 -18.59
C ARG A 69 -26.64 9.67 -18.72
N PRO A 70 -26.32 9.14 -19.92
CA PRO A 70 -26.29 7.71 -20.17
C PRO A 70 -25.13 7.02 -19.45
N PRO A 71 -25.19 5.67 -19.29
CA PRO A 71 -24.05 4.93 -18.78
C PRO A 71 -22.86 5.01 -19.74
N LEU A 72 -21.66 4.77 -19.22
CA LEU A 72 -20.44 4.68 -20.03
C LEU A 72 -20.54 3.48 -20.98
N THR A 73 -20.43 3.73 -22.29
CA THR A 73 -20.48 2.69 -23.34
C THR A 73 -19.11 2.19 -23.75
N ASN A 74 -18.08 3.05 -23.67
CA ASN A 74 -16.71 2.70 -23.99
C ASN A 74 -15.88 2.55 -22.70
N PRO A 75 -15.46 1.32 -22.34
CA PRO A 75 -14.63 1.08 -21.16
C PRO A 75 -13.30 1.83 -21.15
N SER A 76 -12.73 2.18 -22.31
CA SER A 76 -11.45 2.91 -22.38
C SER A 76 -11.53 4.30 -21.76
N VAL A 77 -12.70 4.93 -21.77
CA VAL A 77 -12.92 6.24 -21.14
C VAL A 77 -12.67 6.18 -19.64
N MET A 78 -13.01 5.06 -18.99
CA MET A 78 -12.71 4.88 -17.56
C MET A 78 -11.20 4.94 -17.32
N ASP A 79 -10.42 4.24 -18.14
CA ASP A 79 -8.97 4.20 -18.03
C ASP A 79 -8.35 5.60 -18.27
N GLU A 80 -8.79 6.33 -19.29
CA GLU A 80 -8.28 7.66 -19.58
C GLU A 80 -8.51 8.66 -18.44
N PHE A 81 -9.68 8.60 -17.79
CA PHE A 81 -9.98 9.46 -16.65
C PHE A 81 -9.25 9.02 -15.38
N GLN A 82 -9.10 7.72 -15.15
CA GLN A 82 -8.29 7.19 -14.04
C GLN A 82 -6.82 7.58 -14.20
N ASN A 83 -6.30 7.60 -15.43
CA ASN A 83 -4.96 8.08 -15.79
C ASN A 83 -4.88 9.61 -15.95
N ARG A 84 -5.95 10.33 -15.57
CA ARG A 84 -6.01 11.79 -15.48
C ARG A 84 -5.75 12.53 -16.80
N LYS A 85 -5.92 11.87 -17.95
CA LYS A 85 -5.72 12.47 -19.28
C LYS A 85 -6.49 13.78 -19.50
N PRO A 86 -7.73 13.98 -19.00
CA PRO A 86 -8.40 15.27 -19.16
C PRO A 86 -7.61 16.47 -18.63
N TYR A 87 -6.82 16.29 -17.58
CA TYR A 87 -5.99 17.34 -17.00
C TYR A 87 -4.79 17.69 -17.86
N GLN A 88 -4.24 16.72 -18.61
CA GLN A 88 -3.21 16.95 -19.64
C GLN A 88 -3.67 17.96 -20.69
N TYR A 89 -4.96 17.93 -21.07
CA TYR A 89 -5.52 18.90 -22.00
C TYR A 89 -5.88 20.23 -21.31
N LEU A 90 -6.46 20.17 -20.11
CA LEU A 90 -6.90 21.37 -19.38
C LEU A 90 -5.76 22.33 -19.06
N GLN A 91 -4.56 21.84 -18.76
CA GLN A 91 -3.41 22.70 -18.49
C GLN A 91 -3.15 23.69 -19.63
N PHE A 92 -3.19 23.23 -20.89
CA PHE A 92 -2.98 24.08 -22.05
C PHE A 92 -4.13 25.06 -22.25
N CYS A 93 -5.37 24.66 -21.97
CA CYS A 93 -6.51 25.57 -22.02
C CYS A 93 -6.37 26.73 -21.03
N TYR A 94 -6.04 26.43 -19.77
CA TYR A 94 -5.84 27.42 -18.73
C TYR A 94 -4.65 28.34 -19.02
N TRP A 95 -3.57 27.79 -19.54
CA TRP A 95 -2.44 28.58 -20.00
C TRP A 95 -2.83 29.59 -21.08
N LYS A 96 -3.62 29.18 -22.08
CA LYS A 96 -4.08 30.06 -23.17
C LYS A 96 -4.98 31.20 -22.70
N VAL A 97 -5.63 31.09 -21.54
CA VAL A 97 -6.44 32.15 -20.92
C VAL A 97 -5.69 32.90 -19.81
N ASN A 98 -4.37 32.71 -19.71
CA ASN A 98 -3.49 33.32 -18.71
C ASN A 98 -3.83 32.97 -17.25
N ASP A 99 -4.42 31.79 -17.01
CA ASP A 99 -4.65 31.26 -15.66
C ASP A 99 -3.52 30.30 -15.26
N LEU A 100 -2.44 30.87 -14.70
CA LEU A 100 -1.28 30.10 -14.25
C LEU A 100 -1.64 29.11 -13.14
N VAL A 101 -2.57 29.46 -12.25
CA VAL A 101 -2.92 28.62 -11.09
C VAL A 101 -3.56 27.33 -11.58
N LEU A 102 -4.61 27.43 -12.39
CA LEU A 102 -5.32 26.25 -12.89
C LEU A 102 -4.50 25.48 -13.94
N ALA A 103 -3.63 26.15 -14.70
CA ALA A 103 -2.69 25.48 -15.60
C ALA A 103 -1.71 24.60 -14.81
N THR A 104 -1.08 25.16 -13.78
CA THR A 104 -0.15 24.44 -12.89
C THR A 104 -0.84 23.28 -12.18
N GLN A 105 -2.02 23.52 -11.59
CA GLN A 105 -2.79 22.47 -10.91
C GLN A 105 -3.16 21.32 -11.86
N SER A 106 -3.57 21.63 -13.10
CA SER A 106 -3.92 20.61 -14.09
C SER A 106 -2.69 19.81 -14.53
N ALA A 107 -1.56 20.48 -14.79
CA ALA A 107 -0.31 19.82 -15.16
C ALA A 107 0.19 18.91 -14.02
N TYR A 108 0.15 19.42 -12.79
CA TYR A 108 0.53 18.66 -11.60
C TYR A 108 -0.38 17.45 -11.38
N THR A 109 -1.70 17.64 -11.49
CA THR A 109 -2.69 16.54 -11.40
C THR A 109 -2.37 15.42 -12.38
N TYR A 110 -2.00 15.74 -13.62
CA TYR A 110 -1.61 14.75 -14.62
C TYR A 110 -0.28 14.07 -14.28
N LEU A 111 0.73 14.84 -13.86
CA LEU A 111 2.05 14.33 -13.45
C LEU A 111 1.95 13.30 -12.33
N ILE A 112 1.11 13.55 -11.31
CA ILE A 112 0.96 12.62 -10.17
C ILE A 112 0.54 11.20 -10.62
N ALA A 113 -0.29 11.06 -11.66
CA ALA A 113 -0.66 9.75 -12.20
C ALA A 113 0.33 9.20 -13.22
N ASN A 114 1.20 10.05 -13.79
CA ASN A 114 2.13 9.70 -14.86
C ASN A 114 3.54 10.23 -14.54
N PRO A 115 4.16 9.83 -13.41
CA PRO A 115 5.40 10.44 -12.92
C PRO A 115 6.63 10.16 -13.81
N THR A 116 6.54 9.17 -14.70
CA THR A 116 7.61 8.80 -15.64
C THR A 116 7.42 9.38 -17.05
N ASP A 117 6.34 10.14 -17.28
CA ASP A 117 6.08 10.80 -18.55
C ASP A 117 6.96 12.06 -18.67
N SER A 118 7.80 12.09 -19.72
CA SER A 118 8.74 13.20 -19.96
C SER A 118 8.02 14.52 -20.20
N ASP A 119 6.93 14.50 -20.95
CA ASP A 119 6.18 15.71 -21.29
C ASP A 119 5.46 16.24 -20.05
N ALA A 120 4.95 15.37 -19.18
CA ALA A 120 4.36 15.78 -17.91
C ALA A 120 5.38 16.51 -17.00
N LEU A 121 6.60 15.99 -16.92
CA LEU A 121 7.70 16.59 -16.16
C LEU A 121 8.10 17.96 -16.73
N GLU A 122 8.31 18.04 -18.04
CA GLU A 122 8.66 19.29 -18.72
C GLU A 122 7.57 20.36 -18.57
N ASN A 123 6.29 19.97 -18.67
CA ASN A 123 5.18 20.90 -18.53
C ASN A 123 5.10 21.49 -17.12
N VAL A 124 5.23 20.67 -16.07
CA VAL A 124 5.21 21.19 -14.69
C VAL A 124 6.43 22.08 -14.44
N ALA A 125 7.62 21.69 -14.88
CA ALA A 125 8.82 22.51 -14.78
C ALA A 125 8.64 23.87 -15.46
N PHE A 126 8.06 23.89 -16.67
CA PHE A 126 7.75 25.13 -17.38
C PHE A 126 6.87 26.09 -16.55
N TYR A 127 5.82 25.59 -15.90
CA TYR A 127 4.97 26.46 -15.06
C TYR A 127 5.67 26.92 -13.78
N MET A 128 6.56 26.10 -13.21
CA MET A 128 7.35 26.46 -12.02
C MET A 128 8.33 27.61 -12.30
N GLU A 129 8.80 27.76 -13.54
CA GLU A 129 9.70 28.85 -13.95
C GLU A 129 8.99 30.21 -14.13
N GLN A 130 7.65 30.24 -14.08
CA GLN A 130 6.90 31.47 -14.31
C GLN A 130 7.02 32.44 -13.13
N LYS A 131 7.14 33.74 -13.41
CA LYS A 131 7.37 34.80 -12.40
C LYS A 131 6.34 34.80 -11.24
N ASN A 132 5.11 34.37 -11.50
CA ASN A 132 4.03 34.38 -10.51
C ASN A 132 3.78 33.01 -9.86
N PHE A 133 4.64 32.01 -10.11
CA PHE A 133 4.53 30.69 -9.52
C PHE A 133 4.67 30.74 -7.98
N LYS A 134 3.96 29.83 -7.31
CA LYS A 134 4.07 29.57 -5.87
C LYS A 134 3.92 28.06 -5.65
N ASP A 135 4.66 27.50 -4.70
CA ASP A 135 4.59 26.07 -4.37
C ASP A 135 3.16 25.62 -4.00
N SER A 136 2.36 26.53 -3.41
CA SER A 136 0.95 26.28 -3.11
C SER A 136 0.04 26.06 -4.33
N MET A 137 0.55 26.25 -5.55
CA MET A 137 -0.16 25.93 -6.80
C MET A 137 -0.02 24.47 -7.22
N LEU A 138 0.91 23.71 -6.63
CA LEU A 138 1.10 22.28 -6.87
C LEU A 138 0.05 21.48 -6.09
N VAL A 139 -1.19 21.50 -6.59
CA VAL A 139 -2.33 20.81 -5.98
C VAL A 139 -2.90 19.80 -6.95
N ASP A 140 -2.94 18.55 -6.52
CA ASP A 140 -3.64 17.48 -7.23
C ASP A 140 -5.16 17.64 -7.05
N ALA A 141 -5.86 17.92 -8.15
CA ALA A 141 -7.32 18.07 -8.17
C ALA A 141 -8.07 16.74 -7.95
N MET A 142 -7.40 15.60 -8.12
CA MET A 142 -7.94 14.26 -7.86
C MET A 142 -7.39 13.64 -6.56
N ARG A 143 -6.70 14.43 -5.73
CA ARG A 143 -6.16 13.98 -4.45
C ARG A 143 -7.26 13.37 -3.58
N LYS A 144 -6.96 12.22 -2.98
CA LYS A 144 -7.87 11.55 -2.06
C LYS A 144 -7.83 12.18 -0.67
N PRO A 145 -8.94 12.12 0.10
CA PRO A 145 -9.00 12.73 1.44
C PRO A 145 -7.89 12.26 2.39
N TYR A 146 -7.58 10.96 2.39
CA TYR A 146 -6.55 10.39 3.27
C TYR A 146 -5.14 10.92 2.97
N GLU A 147 -4.84 11.26 1.70
CA GLU A 147 -3.50 11.71 1.30
C GLU A 147 -3.12 13.03 1.97
N GLU A 148 -4.04 14.00 2.00
CA GLU A 148 -3.79 15.28 2.65
C GLU A 148 -3.52 15.10 4.14
N LYS A 149 -4.31 14.27 4.80
CA LYS A 149 -4.16 14.01 6.23
C LYS A 149 -2.88 13.24 6.54
N TYR A 150 -2.53 12.28 5.70
CA TYR A 150 -1.25 11.57 5.82
C TYR A 150 -0.08 12.55 5.71
N MET A 151 -0.05 13.40 4.67
CA MET A 151 1.00 14.39 4.48
C MET A 151 1.11 15.37 5.65
N ARG A 152 -0.02 15.88 6.17
CA ARG A 152 0.00 16.75 7.36
C ARG A 152 0.45 16.00 8.61
N GLY A 153 0.05 14.75 8.78
CA GLY A 153 0.46 13.90 9.89
C GLY A 153 1.97 13.63 9.90
N VAL A 154 2.55 13.36 8.73
CA VAL A 154 4.00 13.20 8.56
C VAL A 154 4.74 14.53 8.76
N ALA A 155 4.20 15.65 8.27
CA ALA A 155 4.76 16.97 8.54
C ALA A 155 4.78 17.29 10.05
N ALA A 156 3.66 17.05 10.74
CA ALA A 156 3.55 17.22 12.19
C ALA A 156 4.49 16.29 12.97
N TYR A 157 4.72 15.06 12.49
CA TYR A 157 5.75 14.16 13.03
C TYR A 157 7.15 14.80 12.94
N ASN A 158 7.51 15.33 11.76
CA ASN A 158 8.81 15.96 11.54
C ASN A 158 9.00 17.25 12.37
N GLU A 159 7.92 17.99 12.58
CA GLU A 159 7.88 19.21 13.39
C GLU A 159 7.75 18.93 14.91
N MET A 160 7.68 17.65 15.31
CA MET A 160 7.46 17.21 16.69
C MET A 160 6.13 17.69 17.31
N ASP A 161 5.16 18.08 16.47
CA ASP A 161 3.78 18.33 16.89
C ASP A 161 3.02 17.00 16.98
N PHE A 162 3.34 16.24 18.04
CA PHE A 162 2.81 14.89 18.22
C PHE A 162 1.29 14.85 18.38
N GLN A 163 0.65 15.95 18.82
CA GLN A 163 -0.80 15.99 18.98
C GLN A 163 -1.50 16.05 17.63
N ASN A 164 -1.05 16.93 16.72
CA ASN A 164 -1.58 16.97 15.36
C ASN A 164 -1.14 15.75 14.54
N CYS A 165 0.07 15.24 14.76
CA CYS A 165 0.52 13.98 14.16
C CYS A 165 -0.46 12.84 14.41
N ILE A 166 -0.85 12.58 15.67
CA ILE A 166 -1.80 11.51 15.98
C ILE A 166 -3.16 11.78 15.32
N LYS A 167 -3.69 13.00 15.47
CA LYS A 167 -5.00 13.37 14.94
C LYS A 167 -5.09 13.15 13.43
N ASP A 168 -4.10 13.64 12.68
CA ASP A 168 -4.11 13.57 11.23
C ASP A 168 -3.80 12.15 10.73
N LEU A 169 -2.87 11.40 11.34
CA LEU A 169 -2.59 10.01 10.96
C LEU A 169 -3.75 9.05 11.27
N GLU A 170 -4.38 9.14 12.45
CA GLU A 170 -5.57 8.32 12.76
C GLU A 170 -6.70 8.62 11.75
N SER A 171 -6.86 9.89 11.38
CA SER A 171 -7.87 10.27 10.39
C SER A 171 -7.51 9.81 8.97
N ALA A 172 -6.23 9.83 8.59
CA ALA A 172 -5.76 9.30 7.32
C ALA A 172 -6.00 7.79 7.21
N ILE A 173 -5.69 7.02 8.26
CA ILE A 173 -5.91 5.57 8.30
C ILE A 173 -7.41 5.24 8.12
N ASN A 174 -8.30 5.95 8.82
CA ASN A 174 -9.74 5.74 8.70
C ASN A 174 -10.24 6.01 7.27
N GLU A 175 -9.83 7.14 6.68
CA GLU A 175 -10.22 7.48 5.30
C GLU A 175 -9.59 6.57 4.25
N PHE A 176 -8.38 6.06 4.50
CA PHE A 176 -7.77 5.06 3.64
C PHE A 176 -8.65 3.82 3.55
N TYR A 177 -9.15 3.29 4.68
CA TYR A 177 -10.07 2.15 4.65
C TYR A 177 -11.36 2.45 3.89
N GLU A 178 -11.90 3.66 4.01
CA GLU A 178 -13.10 4.07 3.27
C GLU A 178 -12.85 4.12 1.76
N GLU A 179 -11.76 4.76 1.33
CA GLU A 179 -11.37 4.83 -0.08
C GLU A 179 -10.96 3.46 -0.65
N GLU A 180 -10.38 2.58 0.17
CA GLU A 180 -10.08 1.18 -0.20
C GLU A 180 -11.37 0.41 -0.48
N GLN A 181 -12.36 0.50 0.40
CA GLN A 181 -13.67 -0.11 0.17
C GLN A 181 -14.38 0.49 -1.05
N ARG A 182 -14.24 1.79 -1.27
CA ARG A 182 -14.76 2.47 -2.46
C ARG A 182 -14.11 1.95 -3.73
N CYS A 183 -12.78 1.84 -3.76
CA CYS A 183 -12.04 1.26 -4.88
C CYS A 183 -12.53 -0.17 -5.15
N ARG A 184 -12.67 -1.01 -4.13
CA ARG A 184 -13.15 -2.39 -4.28
C ARG A 184 -14.56 -2.48 -4.84
N ARG A 185 -15.46 -1.58 -4.43
CA ARG A 185 -16.80 -1.47 -5.02
C ARG A 185 -16.72 -1.08 -6.49
N MET A 186 -15.71 -0.34 -6.91
CA MET A 186 -15.54 0.03 -8.32
C MET A 186 -15.08 -1.13 -9.22
N CYS A 187 -14.71 -2.29 -8.68
CA CYS A 187 -14.21 -3.43 -9.43
C CYS A 187 -15.26 -4.40 -10.01
N GLU A 188 -16.54 -4.30 -9.63
CA GLU A 188 -17.56 -5.32 -9.96
C GLU A 188 -17.88 -5.45 -11.46
N ASP A 189 -17.41 -4.53 -12.30
CA ASP A 189 -17.55 -4.55 -13.78
C ASP A 189 -16.21 -4.71 -14.50
N LYS A 190 -15.12 -5.01 -13.78
CA LYS A 190 -13.82 -5.34 -14.36
C LYS A 190 -13.80 -6.83 -14.70
N LEU A 191 -14.57 -7.18 -15.72
CA LEU A 191 -14.73 -8.54 -16.22
C LEU A 191 -13.76 -8.81 -17.36
N ASP A 192 -13.18 -10.00 -17.35
CA ASP A 192 -12.43 -10.55 -18.48
C ASP A 192 -13.42 -11.25 -19.41
N TRP A 193 -13.68 -10.63 -20.57
CA TRP A 193 -14.66 -11.13 -21.54
C TRP A 193 -14.08 -12.19 -22.48
N ASP A 194 -12.75 -12.30 -22.56
CA ASP A 194 -12.06 -13.27 -23.42
C ASP A 194 -12.39 -14.72 -23.01
N VAL A 195 -12.78 -14.92 -21.76
CA VAL A 195 -13.29 -16.18 -21.19
C VAL A 195 -14.47 -16.75 -21.99
N PHE A 196 -15.33 -15.90 -22.56
CA PHE A 196 -16.51 -16.33 -23.31
C PHE A 196 -16.19 -16.71 -24.77
N GLU A 197 -15.04 -16.30 -25.29
CA GLU A 197 -14.60 -16.61 -26.66
C GLU A 197 -13.89 -17.97 -26.75
N GLY A 198 -13.35 -18.47 -25.62
CA GLY A 198 -12.47 -19.65 -25.54
C GLY A 198 -13.11 -21.06 -25.50
N ALA A 199 -14.38 -21.23 -25.89
CA ALA A 199 -15.06 -22.53 -26.06
C ALA A 199 -15.19 -23.47 -24.83
N ASN A 200 -14.93 -23.03 -23.60
CA ASN A 200 -15.17 -23.82 -22.37
C ASN A 200 -16.37 -23.28 -21.57
N PRO A 201 -17.63 -23.62 -21.95
CA PRO A 201 -18.85 -23.03 -21.39
C PRO A 201 -19.25 -23.60 -20.01
N GLU A 202 -18.38 -24.36 -19.34
CA GLU A 202 -18.72 -24.91 -18.02
C GLU A 202 -18.88 -23.80 -16.99
N LEU A 203 -20.00 -23.83 -16.26
CA LEU A 203 -20.39 -22.78 -15.33
C LEU A 203 -19.28 -22.46 -14.31
N THR A 204 -18.64 -23.48 -13.74
CA THR A 204 -17.57 -23.32 -12.75
C THR A 204 -16.35 -22.62 -13.34
N ILE A 205 -15.97 -22.93 -14.58
CA ILE A 205 -14.84 -22.29 -15.27
C ILE A 205 -15.14 -20.80 -15.50
N VAL A 206 -16.34 -20.49 -16.01
CA VAL A 206 -16.76 -19.11 -16.30
C VAL A 206 -16.86 -18.29 -15.02
N LEU A 207 -17.52 -18.81 -13.97
CA LEU A 207 -17.65 -18.11 -12.69
C LEU A 207 -16.30 -17.87 -12.03
N THR A 208 -15.40 -18.86 -12.04
CA THR A 208 -14.06 -18.73 -11.46
C THR A 208 -13.25 -17.65 -12.18
N SER A 209 -13.30 -17.62 -13.51
CA SER A 209 -12.55 -16.63 -14.31
C SER A 209 -13.07 -15.21 -14.09
N ILE A 210 -14.39 -15.02 -14.10
CA ILE A 210 -15.06 -13.74 -13.79
C ILE A 210 -14.71 -13.27 -12.38
N TYR A 211 -14.83 -14.16 -11.38
CA TYR A 211 -14.51 -13.86 -10.00
C TYR A 211 -13.03 -13.46 -9.84
N THR A 212 -12.12 -14.19 -10.49
CA THR A 212 -10.68 -13.89 -10.49
C THR A 212 -10.41 -12.48 -11.03
N SER A 213 -11.02 -12.10 -12.15
CA SER A 213 -10.83 -10.76 -12.73
C SER A 213 -11.27 -9.64 -11.77
N VAL A 214 -12.45 -9.79 -11.16
CA VAL A 214 -12.95 -8.85 -10.15
C VAL A 214 -12.06 -8.82 -8.92
N LEU A 215 -11.59 -9.99 -8.46
CA LEU A 215 -10.74 -10.12 -7.28
C LEU A 215 -9.37 -9.47 -7.50
N ARG A 216 -8.73 -9.67 -8.67
CA ARG A 216 -7.47 -8.98 -9.03
C ARG A 216 -7.62 -7.47 -8.92
N CYS A 217 -8.72 -6.92 -9.44
CA CYS A 217 -8.99 -5.49 -9.29
C CYS A 217 -9.11 -5.09 -7.81
N LYS A 218 -9.88 -5.84 -7.01
CA LYS A 218 -10.11 -5.56 -5.59
C LYS A 218 -8.84 -5.63 -4.74
N ASN A 219 -8.02 -6.65 -4.95
CA ASN A 219 -6.75 -6.86 -4.26
C ASN A 219 -5.74 -5.76 -4.62
N SER A 220 -5.74 -5.26 -5.87
CA SER A 220 -4.89 -4.13 -6.27
C SER A 220 -5.22 -2.78 -5.62
N CYS A 221 -6.37 -2.64 -4.94
CA CYS A 221 -6.83 -1.36 -4.42
C CYS A 221 -5.91 -0.76 -3.36
N ALA A 222 -5.44 -1.56 -2.39
CA ALA A 222 -4.55 -1.06 -1.35
C ALA A 222 -3.22 -0.56 -1.94
N LYS A 223 -2.69 -1.27 -2.94
CA LYS A 223 -1.47 -0.86 -3.66
C LYS A 223 -1.68 0.39 -4.51
N LYS A 224 -2.83 0.55 -5.16
CA LYS A 224 -3.15 1.79 -5.90
C LYS A 224 -3.26 3.01 -4.98
N LEU A 225 -3.77 2.79 -3.76
CA LEU A 225 -3.90 3.82 -2.72
C LEU A 225 -2.62 3.99 -1.88
N SER A 226 -1.52 3.27 -2.18
CA SER A 226 -0.24 3.54 -1.52
C SER A 226 0.51 4.70 -2.14
N PHE A 227 0.07 5.18 -3.30
CA PHE A 227 0.66 6.34 -3.94
C PHE A 227 0.12 7.61 -3.30
N VAL A 228 0.98 8.34 -2.60
CA VAL A 228 0.66 9.64 -2.01
C VAL A 228 1.45 10.71 -2.73
N ASN A 229 0.75 11.67 -3.32
CA ASN A 229 1.39 12.78 -4.04
C ASN A 229 2.42 12.31 -5.10
N GLY A 230 2.12 11.19 -5.79
CA GLY A 230 2.97 10.62 -6.85
C GLY A 230 4.11 9.72 -6.38
N HIS A 231 4.29 9.55 -5.06
CA HIS A 231 5.31 8.70 -4.47
C HIS A 231 4.69 7.41 -3.91
N ASP A 232 5.33 6.27 -4.18
CA ASP A 232 4.90 4.98 -3.63
C ASP A 232 5.31 4.87 -2.16
N GLU A 233 4.34 4.91 -1.25
CA GLU A 233 4.56 4.74 0.18
C GLU A 233 4.69 3.26 0.60
N GLY A 234 4.63 2.31 -0.35
CA GLY A 234 4.73 0.89 -0.09
C GLY A 234 3.53 0.35 0.68
N ASN A 235 3.75 -0.25 1.84
CA ASN A 235 2.65 -0.65 2.72
C ASN A 235 2.15 0.57 3.51
N PHE A 236 1.24 1.34 2.91
CA PHE A 236 0.70 2.59 3.46
C PHE A 236 0.20 2.45 4.90
N LEU A 237 -0.55 1.38 5.19
CA LEU A 237 -1.09 1.14 6.53
C LEU A 237 0.02 0.86 7.53
N SER A 238 0.97 -0.02 7.20
CA SER A 238 2.12 -0.30 8.07
C SER A 238 2.89 1.00 8.35
N LYS A 239 3.26 1.74 7.30
CA LYS A 239 4.01 3.00 7.40
C LYS A 239 3.27 4.07 8.21
N SER A 240 1.94 4.13 8.10
CA SER A 240 1.13 5.03 8.92
C SER A 240 1.22 4.68 10.41
N TYR A 241 1.20 3.38 10.76
CA TYR A 241 1.40 2.91 12.13
C TYR A 241 2.85 3.09 12.62
N GLU A 242 3.84 3.05 11.72
CA GLU A 242 5.24 3.40 12.02
C GLU A 242 5.35 4.85 12.52
N TYR A 243 4.74 5.82 11.84
CA TYR A 243 4.73 7.20 12.34
C TYR A 243 3.88 7.36 13.61
N LEU A 244 2.70 6.72 13.63
CA LEU A 244 1.73 6.90 14.70
C LEU A 244 2.27 6.44 16.06
N HIS A 245 3.01 5.31 16.12
CA HIS A 245 3.53 4.81 17.39
C HIS A 245 4.53 5.78 18.04
N VAL A 246 5.34 6.47 17.24
CA VAL A 246 6.32 7.43 17.75
C VAL A 246 5.60 8.64 18.34
N CYS A 247 4.58 9.16 17.65
CA CYS A 247 3.78 10.28 18.16
C CYS A 247 3.03 9.91 19.44
N GLN A 248 2.43 8.70 19.48
CA GLN A 248 1.79 8.17 20.69
C GLN A 248 2.77 8.02 21.85
N TYR A 249 3.96 7.46 21.60
CA TYR A 249 4.98 7.29 22.63
C TYR A 249 5.43 8.62 23.23
N ASN A 250 5.67 9.63 22.40
CA ASN A 250 6.09 10.96 22.86
C ASN A 250 5.00 11.65 23.73
N LEU A 251 3.72 11.37 23.48
CA LEU A 251 2.60 11.81 24.31
C LEU A 251 2.25 10.85 25.46
N LYS A 252 3.15 9.91 25.79
CA LYS A 252 3.00 8.94 26.90
C LYS A 252 1.80 8.00 26.74
N ARG A 253 1.31 7.80 25.51
CA ARG A 253 0.28 6.82 25.16
C ARG A 253 0.92 5.46 24.87
N GLY A 254 1.58 4.88 25.88
CA GLY A 254 2.39 3.67 25.73
C GLY A 254 1.62 2.45 25.20
N ARG A 255 0.40 2.22 25.71
CA ARG A 255 -0.49 1.15 25.23
C ARG A 255 -0.77 1.30 23.73
N ASP A 256 -1.12 2.50 23.29
CA ASP A 256 -1.47 2.76 21.89
C ASP A 256 -0.24 2.61 21.00
N ALA A 257 0.94 3.04 21.47
CA ALA A 257 2.19 2.85 20.76
C ALA A 257 2.53 1.36 20.56
N CYS A 258 2.41 0.54 21.60
CA CYS A 258 2.60 -0.91 21.50
C CYS A 258 1.60 -1.55 20.52
N GLN A 259 0.34 -1.08 20.52
CA GLN A 259 -0.70 -1.56 19.63
C GLN A 259 -0.41 -1.22 18.16
N SER A 260 0.00 0.03 17.89
CA SER A 260 0.43 0.50 16.56
C SER A 260 1.63 -0.31 16.06
N VAL A 261 2.60 -0.60 16.93
CA VAL A 261 3.75 -1.46 16.60
C VAL A 261 3.32 -2.86 16.20
N ALA A 262 2.44 -3.49 16.98
CA ALA A 262 1.92 -4.82 16.66
C ALA A 262 1.13 -4.81 15.33
N SER A 263 0.32 -3.79 15.08
CA SER A 263 -0.40 -3.60 13.82
C SER A 263 0.53 -3.41 12.61
N SER A 264 1.60 -2.62 12.75
CA SER A 264 2.59 -2.44 11.70
C SER A 264 3.34 -3.75 11.40
N ILE A 265 3.76 -4.49 12.42
CA ILE A 265 4.43 -5.79 12.25
C ILE A 265 3.52 -6.82 11.58
N LEU A 266 2.22 -6.85 11.90
CA LEU A 266 1.29 -7.77 11.24
C LEU A 266 1.19 -7.48 9.73
N LEU A 267 1.25 -6.22 9.34
CA LEU A 267 1.14 -5.78 7.95
C LEU A 267 2.47 -5.88 7.19
N ASP A 268 3.60 -5.70 7.87
CA ASP A 268 4.95 -5.78 7.32
C ASP A 268 5.87 -6.52 8.30
N PRO A 269 5.81 -7.87 8.33
CA PRO A 269 6.51 -8.68 9.31
C PRO A 269 8.03 -8.62 9.16
N ASP A 270 8.52 -8.23 7.99
CA ASP A 270 9.94 -8.17 7.65
C ASP A 270 10.57 -6.84 8.09
N ASN A 271 9.81 -5.91 8.68
CA ASN A 271 10.31 -4.59 9.08
C ASN A 271 11.26 -4.64 10.31
N PRO A 272 12.58 -4.48 10.14
CA PRO A 272 13.52 -4.62 11.24
C PRO A 272 13.43 -3.49 12.26
N MET A 273 13.01 -2.28 11.82
CA MET A 273 12.81 -1.13 12.69
C MET A 273 11.67 -1.39 13.67
N MET A 274 10.57 -1.97 13.19
CA MET A 274 9.42 -2.27 14.03
C MET A 274 9.67 -3.44 14.97
N ARG A 275 10.50 -4.42 14.57
CA ARG A 275 11.02 -5.44 15.50
C ARG A 275 11.84 -4.80 16.63
N GLN A 276 12.73 -3.86 16.31
CA GLN A 276 13.50 -3.12 17.32
C GLN A 276 12.60 -2.29 18.25
N ASN A 277 11.58 -1.62 17.70
CA ASN A 277 10.63 -0.84 18.48
C ASN A 277 9.79 -1.73 19.41
N LYS A 278 9.30 -2.88 18.93
CA LYS A 278 8.62 -3.87 19.76
C LYS A 278 9.52 -4.33 20.90
N HIS A 279 10.77 -4.72 20.61
CA HIS A 279 11.75 -5.11 21.62
C HIS A 279 11.97 -4.04 22.70
N PHE A 280 12.15 -2.79 22.25
CA PHE A 280 12.33 -1.64 23.14
C PHE A 280 11.14 -1.47 24.09
N TYR A 281 9.92 -1.47 23.56
CA TYR A 281 8.71 -1.33 24.38
C TYR A 281 8.46 -2.55 25.28
N MET A 282 8.85 -3.75 24.85
CA MET A 282 8.80 -4.96 25.68
C MET A 282 9.65 -4.81 26.93
N LYS A 283 10.88 -4.29 26.79
CA LYS A 283 11.77 -4.02 27.93
C LYS A 283 11.27 -2.88 28.81
N LEU A 284 10.62 -1.88 28.21
CA LEU A 284 10.13 -0.72 28.93
C LEU A 284 8.90 -1.02 29.79
N TYR A 285 7.95 -1.80 29.26
CA TYR A 285 6.66 -2.04 29.91
C TYR A 285 6.51 -3.43 30.52
N GLY A 286 7.21 -4.45 30.00
CA GLY A 286 7.19 -5.81 30.54
C GLY A 286 5.85 -6.54 30.40
N ASP A 287 4.96 -6.11 29.50
CA ASP A 287 3.64 -6.70 29.28
C ASP A 287 3.39 -7.00 27.80
N GLU A 288 3.41 -8.29 27.46
CA GLU A 288 3.19 -8.79 26.10
C GLU A 288 1.77 -8.52 25.60
N LYS A 289 0.78 -8.39 26.49
CA LYS A 289 -0.62 -8.12 26.13
C LYS A 289 -0.84 -6.74 25.53
N LEU A 290 0.15 -5.85 25.65
CA LEU A 290 0.12 -4.55 25.00
C LEU A 290 0.32 -4.64 23.48
N PHE A 291 0.76 -5.79 22.96
CA PHE A 291 1.11 -6.00 21.56
C PHE A 291 0.07 -6.82 20.80
N GLU A 292 -1.21 -6.47 20.99
CA GLU A 292 -2.32 -7.05 20.23
C GLU A 292 -2.68 -6.12 19.05
N PRO A 293 -2.54 -6.57 17.79
CA PRO A 293 -2.90 -5.76 16.62
C PRO A 293 -4.37 -5.29 16.69
N LEU A 294 -4.64 -4.10 16.14
CA LEU A 294 -6.00 -3.55 16.07
C LEU A 294 -6.95 -4.49 15.28
N PRO A 295 -8.21 -4.67 15.73
CA PRO A 295 -9.14 -5.61 15.09
C PRO A 295 -9.40 -5.35 13.59
N HIS A 296 -9.49 -4.09 13.18
CA HIS A 296 -9.69 -3.75 11.77
C HIS A 296 -8.45 -4.02 10.92
N VAL A 297 -7.25 -3.93 11.49
CA VAL A 297 -5.98 -4.32 10.84
C VAL A 297 -5.95 -5.82 10.64
N VAL A 298 -6.30 -6.61 11.67
CA VAL A 298 -6.42 -8.07 11.58
C VAL A 298 -7.41 -8.47 10.48
N LYS A 299 -8.58 -7.82 10.44
CA LYS A 299 -9.59 -8.09 9.41
C LYS A 299 -9.07 -7.80 8.00
N PHE A 300 -8.35 -6.69 7.82
CA PHE A 300 -7.74 -6.33 6.54
C PHE A 300 -6.68 -7.37 6.13
N TYR A 301 -5.76 -7.70 7.03
CA TYR A 301 -4.67 -8.65 6.79
C TYR A 301 -5.20 -10.04 6.41
N LYS A 302 -6.15 -10.59 7.19
CA LYS A 302 -6.74 -11.90 6.89
C LYS A 302 -7.39 -11.94 5.51
N ARG A 303 -8.15 -10.91 5.16
CA ARG A 303 -8.75 -10.79 3.83
C ARG A 303 -7.68 -10.74 2.75
N ASP A 304 -6.69 -9.85 2.89
CA ASP A 304 -5.64 -9.66 1.90
C ASP A 304 -4.85 -10.95 1.63
N LEU A 305 -4.45 -11.65 2.70
CA LEU A 305 -3.73 -12.93 2.58
C LEU A 305 -4.57 -14.01 1.90
N MET A 306 -5.85 -14.12 2.24
CA MET A 306 -6.76 -15.08 1.60
C MET A 306 -6.96 -14.75 0.11
N GLU A 307 -7.08 -13.47 -0.24
CA GLU A 307 -7.21 -13.04 -1.63
C GLU A 307 -5.94 -13.37 -2.43
N ASN A 308 -4.76 -13.07 -1.88
CA ASN A 308 -3.49 -13.42 -2.51
C ASN A 308 -3.34 -14.93 -2.68
N HIS A 309 -3.66 -15.73 -1.67
CA HIS A 309 -3.60 -17.20 -1.78
C HIS A 309 -4.50 -17.74 -2.90
N PHE A 310 -5.72 -17.19 -3.06
CA PHE A 310 -6.59 -17.56 -4.17
C PHE A 310 -6.00 -17.15 -5.53
N LEU A 311 -5.50 -15.92 -5.65
CA LEU A 311 -4.92 -15.42 -6.89
C LEU A 311 -3.66 -16.20 -7.28
N ASP A 312 -2.78 -16.51 -6.33
CA ASP A 312 -1.59 -17.33 -6.55
C ASP A 312 -1.95 -18.73 -7.07
N PHE A 313 -3.00 -19.34 -6.51
CA PHE A 313 -3.49 -20.63 -6.99
C PHE A 313 -3.92 -20.54 -8.46
N VAL A 314 -4.74 -19.55 -8.81
CA VAL A 314 -5.22 -19.39 -10.18
C VAL A 314 -4.06 -19.07 -11.14
N ASP A 315 -3.20 -18.13 -10.79
CA ASP A 315 -2.08 -17.69 -11.63
C ASP A 315 -1.06 -18.80 -11.88
N GLN A 316 -0.85 -19.70 -10.91
CA GLN A 316 0.07 -20.82 -11.07
C GLN A 316 -0.54 -22.05 -11.73
N ARG A 317 -1.84 -22.29 -11.60
CA ARG A 317 -2.48 -23.56 -12.01
C ARG A 317 -3.33 -23.45 -13.28
N PHE A 318 -3.85 -22.27 -13.58
CA PHE A 318 -4.68 -22.03 -14.77
C PHE A 318 -3.86 -21.46 -15.93
N LYS A 319 -2.53 -21.48 -15.81
CA LYS A 319 -1.60 -20.98 -16.83
C LYS A 319 -1.50 -21.97 -17.99
N TYR A 320 -2.20 -21.68 -19.09
CA TYR A 320 -2.17 -22.52 -20.29
C TYR A 320 -0.94 -22.15 -21.16
N GLU A 321 0.07 -23.02 -21.19
CA GLU A 321 1.30 -22.82 -21.96
C GLU A 321 1.51 -23.97 -22.94
N ASN A 322 1.83 -23.66 -24.19
CA ASN A 322 2.05 -24.65 -25.26
C ASN A 322 0.88 -25.63 -25.50
N GLY A 323 -0.36 -25.23 -25.18
CA GLY A 323 -1.53 -26.10 -25.33
C GLY A 323 -1.76 -27.06 -24.18
N GLU A 324 -1.04 -26.92 -23.07
CA GLU A 324 -1.16 -27.80 -21.89
C GLU A 324 -1.28 -26.98 -20.61
N LEU A 325 -1.97 -27.57 -19.62
CA LEU A 325 -1.96 -27.07 -18.25
C LEU A 325 -0.72 -27.59 -17.51
N PRO A 326 -0.28 -26.91 -16.43
CA PRO A 326 0.76 -27.44 -15.56
C PRO A 326 0.37 -28.81 -15.02
N PRO A 327 1.34 -29.71 -14.77
CA PRO A 327 1.06 -31.03 -14.23
C PRO A 327 0.39 -30.91 -12.85
N GLU A 328 -0.63 -31.76 -12.62
CA GLU A 328 -1.35 -31.83 -11.35
C GLU A 328 -0.40 -32.10 -10.19
N ARG A 329 -0.61 -31.37 -9.09
CA ARG A 329 0.15 -31.53 -7.85
C ARG A 329 -0.79 -31.92 -6.72
N LYS A 330 -0.22 -32.52 -5.66
CA LYS A 330 -1.01 -32.93 -4.49
C LYS A 330 -1.70 -31.74 -3.83
N GLU A 331 -1.06 -30.58 -3.88
CA GLU A 331 -1.54 -29.32 -3.31
C GLU A 331 -2.81 -28.82 -4.01
N ASP A 332 -3.11 -29.26 -5.25
CA ASP A 332 -4.27 -28.79 -6.02
C ASP A 332 -5.60 -29.24 -5.43
N ARG A 333 -5.55 -30.26 -4.56
CA ARG A 333 -6.70 -30.83 -3.86
C ARG A 333 -6.73 -30.45 -2.37
N THR A 334 -5.80 -29.61 -1.92
CA THR A 334 -5.75 -29.19 -0.52
C THR A 334 -6.77 -28.09 -0.27
N ALA A 335 -7.46 -28.17 0.88
CA ALA A 335 -8.38 -27.12 1.27
C ALA A 335 -7.62 -25.80 1.50
N MET A 336 -8.25 -24.70 1.13
CA MET A 336 -7.70 -23.37 1.40
C MET A 336 -7.51 -23.18 2.90
N ILE A 337 -6.33 -22.70 3.29
CA ILE A 337 -6.03 -22.37 4.68
C ILE A 337 -6.83 -21.10 5.03
N THR A 338 -7.81 -21.25 5.92
CA THR A 338 -8.66 -20.13 6.40
C THR A 338 -8.24 -19.64 7.78
N ASP A 339 -7.50 -20.45 8.53
CA ASP A 339 -6.89 -20.04 9.79
C ASP A 339 -5.56 -19.34 9.52
N VAL A 340 -5.66 -18.03 9.33
CA VAL A 340 -4.52 -17.17 9.07
C VAL A 340 -3.86 -16.77 10.39
N PRO A 341 -2.59 -17.15 10.63
CA PRO A 341 -1.89 -16.81 11.87
C PRO A 341 -1.69 -15.30 11.94
N THR A 342 -2.01 -14.74 13.10
CA THR A 342 -1.79 -13.32 13.45
C THR A 342 -0.72 -13.14 14.50
N ASP A 343 -0.24 -14.26 15.05
CA ASP A 343 0.73 -14.26 16.13
C ASP A 343 2.12 -13.97 15.60
N ASP A 344 2.85 -13.19 16.38
CA ASP A 344 4.21 -12.84 16.08
C ASP A 344 5.18 -13.89 16.64
N HIS A 345 5.67 -14.77 15.76
CA HIS A 345 6.60 -15.84 16.12
C HIS A 345 8.09 -15.43 16.08
N PHE A 346 8.40 -14.14 15.92
CA PHE A 346 9.78 -13.67 15.91
C PHE A 346 10.45 -13.86 17.28
N ASP A 347 11.65 -14.45 17.32
CA ASP A 347 12.40 -14.62 18.57
C ASP A 347 13.10 -13.32 18.97
N TYR A 348 12.45 -12.50 19.80
CA TYR A 348 13.00 -11.21 20.26
C TYR A 348 14.28 -11.33 21.11
N ARG A 349 14.59 -12.51 21.67
CA ARG A 349 15.82 -12.72 22.46
C ARG A 349 17.08 -12.53 21.62
N GLN A 350 17.01 -12.76 20.31
CA GLN A 350 18.14 -12.52 19.41
C GLN A 350 18.50 -11.03 19.28
N LEU A 351 17.58 -10.13 19.65
CA LEU A 351 17.81 -8.67 19.64
C LEU A 351 18.48 -8.18 20.94
N ASP A 352 18.69 -9.05 21.92
CA ASP A 352 19.51 -8.72 23.10
C ASP A 352 21.01 -8.75 22.80
N GLN A 353 21.40 -9.44 21.73
CA GLN A 353 22.78 -9.51 21.28
C GLN A 353 23.11 -8.29 20.40
N GLU A 354 24.28 -7.71 20.63
CA GLU A 354 24.80 -6.65 19.76
C GLU A 354 24.95 -7.18 18.31
N LEU A 355 24.71 -6.31 17.33
CA LEU A 355 24.87 -6.66 15.91
C LEU A 355 26.36 -6.64 15.51
N LEU A 356 27.08 -5.68 16.09
CA LEU A 356 28.51 -5.44 15.95
C LEU A 356 29.10 -5.20 17.33
N ASN A 357 30.31 -5.69 17.58
CA ASN A 357 31.09 -5.32 18.75
C ASN A 357 31.97 -4.07 18.49
N GLU A 358 32.51 -3.45 19.55
CA GLU A 358 33.34 -2.23 19.42
C GLU A 358 34.52 -2.38 18.44
N ALA A 359 35.16 -3.56 18.38
CA ALA A 359 36.29 -3.79 17.48
C ALA A 359 35.86 -3.85 16.01
N GLU A 360 34.72 -4.47 15.73
CA GLU A 360 34.13 -4.53 14.39
C GLU A 360 33.68 -3.14 13.91
N CYS A 361 33.02 -2.36 14.78
CA CYS A 361 32.69 -0.96 14.47
C CYS A 361 33.93 -0.11 14.20
N GLY A 362 34.98 -0.24 15.01
CA GLY A 362 36.25 0.44 14.77
C GLY A 362 36.88 0.04 13.43
N ALA A 363 36.87 -1.25 13.08
CA ALA A 363 37.40 -1.74 11.82
C ALA A 363 36.60 -1.21 10.60
N LEU A 364 35.27 -1.18 10.68
CA LEU A 364 34.40 -0.64 9.64
C LEU A 364 34.50 0.89 9.54
N SER A 365 34.55 1.61 10.66
CA SER A 365 34.75 3.05 10.69
C SER A 365 36.06 3.44 10.00
N VAL A 366 37.17 2.76 10.32
CA VAL A 366 38.46 2.97 9.65
C VAL A 366 38.39 2.62 8.15
N ALA A 367 37.60 1.62 7.76
CA ALA A 367 37.43 1.23 6.37
C ALA A 367 36.84 2.35 5.49
N THR A 368 36.06 3.27 6.06
CA THR A 368 35.50 4.41 5.31
C THR A 368 36.58 5.37 4.77
N ILE A 369 37.75 5.42 5.42
CA ILE A 369 38.84 6.36 5.08
C ILE A 369 39.65 5.84 3.88
N PHE A 370 39.69 4.52 3.68
CA PHE A 370 40.51 3.90 2.64
C PHE A 370 39.68 3.67 1.37
N ALA A 371 39.81 4.58 0.41
CA ALA A 371 39.10 4.55 -0.88
C ALA A 371 39.36 3.28 -1.74
N SER A 372 40.45 2.54 -1.47
CA SER A 372 40.73 1.25 -2.10
C SER A 372 40.38 0.10 -1.16
N GLN A 373 39.18 -0.46 -1.34
CA GLN A 373 38.62 -1.58 -0.59
C GLN A 373 39.64 -2.73 -0.42
N LYS A 374 40.09 -2.99 0.82
CA LYS A 374 40.88 -4.18 1.14
C LYS A 374 39.95 -5.39 1.29
N MET A 375 40.40 -6.57 0.83
CA MET A 375 39.69 -7.87 0.94
C MET A 375 39.05 -8.15 2.31
N THR A 376 39.72 -7.81 3.41
CA THR A 376 39.25 -8.08 4.78
C THR A 376 38.04 -7.24 5.18
N GLN A 377 37.91 -6.01 4.67
CA GLN A 377 36.79 -5.11 5.02
C GLN A 377 35.51 -5.50 4.27
N PHE A 378 35.65 -5.98 3.03
CA PHE A 378 34.53 -6.57 2.29
C PHE A 378 33.97 -7.82 2.98
N HIS A 379 34.84 -8.63 3.61
CA HIS A 379 34.40 -9.77 4.40
C HIS A 379 33.54 -9.34 5.60
N LEU A 380 33.96 -8.33 6.36
CA LEU A 380 33.22 -7.87 7.55
C LEU A 380 31.88 -7.23 7.19
N VAL A 381 31.80 -6.48 6.08
CA VAL A 381 30.52 -5.97 5.55
C VAL A 381 29.59 -7.11 5.15
N LYS A 382 30.11 -8.14 4.47
CA LYS A 382 29.33 -9.32 4.10
C LYS A 382 28.86 -10.11 5.31
N GLU A 383 29.69 -10.23 6.34
CA GLU A 383 29.32 -10.87 7.60
C GLU A 383 28.24 -10.08 8.33
N LEU A 384 28.35 -8.75 8.41
CA LEU A 384 27.31 -7.87 8.93
C LEU A 384 26.00 -8.04 8.15
N GLN A 385 26.07 -8.12 6.81
CA GLN A 385 24.92 -8.38 5.96
C GLN A 385 24.27 -9.72 6.32
N THR A 386 25.04 -10.80 6.41
CA THR A 386 24.52 -12.12 6.78
C THR A 386 23.91 -12.12 8.19
N ARG A 387 24.52 -11.43 9.17
CA ARG A 387 23.96 -11.28 10.51
C ARG A 387 22.64 -10.52 10.49
N LEU A 388 22.53 -9.46 9.68
CA LEU A 388 21.30 -8.68 9.50
C LEU A 388 20.19 -9.57 8.92
N GLU A 389 20.48 -10.27 7.83
CA GLU A 389 19.54 -11.15 7.13
C GLU A 389 19.06 -12.30 8.03
N GLN A 390 19.97 -12.98 8.71
CA GLN A 390 19.64 -14.06 9.64
C GLN A 390 18.83 -13.57 10.84
N ARG A 391 19.17 -12.41 11.38
CA ARG A 391 18.53 -11.86 12.59
C ARG A 391 17.10 -11.42 12.33
N TYR A 392 16.81 -10.86 11.16
CA TYR A 392 15.48 -10.32 10.85
C TYR A 392 14.69 -11.17 9.85
N GLY A 393 15.28 -12.21 9.27
CA GLY A 393 14.64 -13.03 8.24
C GLY A 393 14.50 -12.30 6.89
N VAL A 394 15.30 -11.27 6.66
CA VAL A 394 15.18 -10.39 5.49
C VAL A 394 16.26 -10.67 4.45
N GLN A 395 16.05 -10.22 3.21
CA GLN A 395 17.13 -10.09 2.22
C GLN A 395 17.65 -8.66 2.26
N SER A 396 18.95 -8.48 2.04
CA SER A 396 19.53 -7.14 2.03
C SER A 396 20.57 -6.98 0.96
N THR A 397 20.81 -5.73 0.54
CA THR A 397 21.87 -5.36 -0.38
C THR A 397 22.70 -4.26 0.25
N PHE A 398 24.00 -4.47 0.36
CA PHE A 398 24.91 -3.43 0.83
C PHE A 398 24.89 -2.23 -0.14
N VAL A 399 24.72 -1.02 0.41
CA VAL A 399 24.68 0.22 -0.37
C VAL A 399 26.01 0.96 -0.26
N LYS A 400 26.39 1.40 0.95
CA LYS A 400 27.67 2.08 1.17
C LYS A 400 28.12 2.06 2.62
N LEU A 401 29.40 2.36 2.81
CA LEU A 401 30.04 2.65 4.10
C LEU A 401 30.52 4.10 4.03
N SER A 402 30.16 4.95 4.98
CA SER A 402 30.41 6.40 4.89
C SER A 402 30.50 7.04 6.26
N CYS A 403 31.33 8.09 6.40
CA CYS A 403 31.27 9.04 7.53
C CYS A 403 30.88 10.46 7.08
N SER A 404 30.49 10.62 5.81
CA SER A 404 29.91 11.84 5.27
C SER A 404 28.38 11.75 5.26
N LYS A 405 27.70 12.89 5.11
CA LYS A 405 26.23 12.96 5.01
C LYS A 405 25.66 11.93 4.03
N ILE A 406 24.47 11.46 4.34
CA ILE A 406 23.70 10.62 3.41
C ILE A 406 23.37 11.47 2.18
N ASP A 407 23.64 10.93 0.99
CA ASP A 407 23.03 11.46 -0.22
C ASP A 407 21.62 10.89 -0.25
N GLU A 408 20.60 11.75 -0.26
CA GLU A 408 19.19 11.35 -0.24
C GLU A 408 18.81 10.43 -1.43
N ASN A 409 19.60 10.46 -2.51
CA ASN A 409 19.45 9.62 -3.70
C ASN A 409 20.08 8.22 -3.56
N SER A 410 19.66 7.43 -2.56
CA SER A 410 19.90 5.99 -2.64
C SER A 410 18.76 5.35 -3.45
N ASN A 411 19.08 4.59 -4.51
CA ASN A 411 18.10 3.86 -5.33
C ASN A 411 17.43 2.68 -4.59
N CYS A 412 17.30 2.75 -3.27
CA CYS A 412 16.66 1.70 -2.48
C CYS A 412 15.15 1.75 -2.67
N LYS A 413 14.59 0.69 -3.25
CA LYS A 413 13.16 0.62 -3.59
C LYS A 413 12.23 0.34 -2.41
N HIS A 414 12.76 -0.24 -1.32
CA HIS A 414 11.96 -0.72 -0.19
C HIS A 414 12.31 0.05 1.09
N ARG A 415 13.34 -0.38 1.85
CA ARG A 415 13.70 0.27 3.11
C ARG A 415 15.20 0.42 3.27
N LEU A 416 15.63 1.61 3.69
CA LEU A 416 17.01 1.85 4.10
C LEU A 416 17.20 1.47 5.57
N ILE A 417 18.24 0.69 5.84
CA ILE A 417 18.74 0.44 7.19
C ILE A 417 20.12 1.07 7.29
N ILE A 418 20.24 1.99 8.24
CA ILE A 418 21.49 2.68 8.54
C ILE A 418 21.97 2.20 9.91
N ILE A 419 23.14 1.57 9.94
CA ILE A 419 23.76 1.01 11.14
C ILE A 419 24.92 1.91 11.54
N SER A 420 24.87 2.45 12.76
CA SER A 420 25.95 3.26 13.31
C SER A 420 27.21 2.42 13.55
N LEU A 421 28.35 3.00 13.19
CA LEU A 421 29.69 2.47 13.45
C LEU A 421 30.42 3.26 14.53
N ASP A 422 29.75 4.25 15.12
CA ASP A 422 30.32 5.09 16.17
C ASP A 422 30.33 4.33 17.49
N ARG A 423 31.38 4.54 18.29
CA ARG A 423 31.62 3.75 19.50
C ARG A 423 30.46 3.75 20.50
N LEU A 424 29.75 4.88 20.65
CA LEU A 424 28.64 5.02 21.59
C LEU A 424 27.32 4.40 21.09
N ARG A 425 27.19 4.23 19.77
CA ARG A 425 25.98 3.73 19.10
C ARG A 425 26.27 2.48 18.26
N CYS A 426 27.38 1.79 18.52
CA CYS A 426 27.88 0.71 17.67
C CYS A 426 26.79 -0.36 17.41
N GLY A 427 26.53 -0.63 16.13
CA GLY A 427 25.54 -1.62 15.70
C GLY A 427 24.08 -1.19 15.87
N ARG A 428 23.78 0.03 16.31
CA ARG A 428 22.41 0.55 16.45
C ARG A 428 21.89 1.09 15.12
N PHE A 429 20.58 0.93 14.92
CA PHE A 429 19.89 1.54 13.78
C PHE A 429 19.71 3.04 14.01
N LEU A 430 19.91 3.81 12.94
CA LEU A 430 19.81 5.27 12.94
C LEU A 430 18.59 5.72 12.13
N SER A 431 17.84 6.68 12.67
CA SER A 431 16.77 7.38 11.95
C SER A 431 17.30 8.59 11.15
N THR A 432 18.40 9.19 11.61
CA THR A 432 19.12 10.29 10.97
C THR A 432 20.62 10.10 11.22
N VAL A 433 21.46 10.64 10.32
CA VAL A 433 22.92 10.60 10.46
C VAL A 433 23.42 12.00 10.72
N ASP A 434 24.07 12.19 11.87
CA ASP A 434 24.68 13.46 12.23
C ASP A 434 25.99 13.69 11.46
N ILE A 435 26.43 14.95 11.37
CA ILE A 435 27.68 15.29 10.67
C ILE A 435 28.86 14.62 11.39
N GLY A 436 29.60 13.80 10.65
CA GLY A 436 30.80 13.12 11.14
C GLY A 436 30.56 11.74 11.73
N GLU A 437 29.30 11.26 11.78
CA GLU A 437 29.02 9.89 12.19
C GLU A 437 29.31 8.90 11.06
N CYS A 438 29.96 7.80 11.42
CA CYS A 438 30.23 6.70 10.51
C CYS A 438 29.08 5.69 10.53
N PHE A 439 28.69 5.20 9.35
CA PHE A 439 27.61 4.25 9.20
C PHE A 439 27.82 3.24 8.07
N ALA A 440 27.16 2.09 8.20
CA ALA A 440 26.94 1.13 7.14
C ALA A 440 25.48 1.19 6.69
N MET A 441 25.25 1.26 5.38
CA MET A 441 23.91 1.38 4.82
C MET A 441 23.57 0.15 4.00
N PHE A 442 22.39 -0.40 4.25
CA PHE A 442 21.81 -1.54 3.56
C PHE A 442 20.43 -1.16 3.01
N CYS A 443 20.11 -1.67 1.84
CA CYS A 443 18.76 -1.66 1.31
C CYS A 443 18.15 -3.02 1.60
N VAL A 444 17.03 -3.04 2.29
CA VAL A 444 16.25 -4.22 2.67
C VAL A 444 14.93 -4.18 1.96
#